data_AF-A0A6J8EP49-F1
#
_entry.id   AF-A0A6J8EP49-F1
#
_cell.length_a   1.000
_cell.length_b   1.000
_cell.length_c   1.000
_cell.angle_alpha   90.00
_cell.angle_beta   90.00
_cell.angle_gamma   90.00
#
_symmetry.space_group_name_H-M   'P 1'
#
loop_
_entity.id
_entity.type
_entity.pdbx_description
1 polymer ?
#
loop_
_entity_poly.entity_id
_entity_poly.type
_entity_poly.pdbx_seq_one_letter_code
_entity_poly.pdbx_strand_id
1 'polypeptide(L)'
;MELPKYPHCAIICGQTGCGKTEFVLDLLEKEYCHVFKHIVILCPTIQWNKAYKNREWIGDVRKPKTKNLIIVNPIVKEEEKLQELLRMFFKKYAGYPTLYIIDDCSATKELTKKKDMLSELAFSGRHAEQSVWVISEIQLCFKKDLREQTKWLCMFYTKR
;
A
#
# COMPACT_ATOMS: atom_id res chain seq x y z
N MET A 1 -18.60 -4.95 10.81
CA MET A 1 -17.50 -4.11 11.32
C MET A 1 -17.31 -2.98 10.32
N GLU A 2 -17.45 -1.73 10.75
CA GLU A 2 -17.32 -0.58 9.87
C GLU A 2 -15.83 -0.22 9.73
N LEU A 3 -15.31 -0.22 8.51
CA LEU A 3 -13.90 0.11 8.23
C LEU A 3 -13.73 1.62 8.06
N PRO A 4 -12.64 2.23 8.58
CA PRO A 4 -12.49 3.69 8.62
C PRO A 4 -12.40 4.30 7.22
N LYS A 5 -13.14 5.39 6.98
CA LYS A 5 -13.16 6.12 5.70
C LYS A 5 -12.35 7.42 5.71
N TYR A 6 -11.83 7.81 6.87
CA TYR A 6 -10.90 8.93 7.04
C TYR A 6 -9.44 8.45 6.84
N PRO A 7 -8.46 9.36 6.67
CA PRO A 7 -7.05 9.01 6.55
C PRO A 7 -6.55 8.04 7.65
N HIS A 8 -6.02 6.88 7.27
CA HIS A 8 -5.62 5.84 8.23
C HIS A 8 -4.51 4.92 7.74
N CYS A 9 -3.91 4.20 8.69
CA CYS A 9 -2.97 3.12 8.41
C CYS A 9 -3.66 1.76 8.51
N ALA A 10 -3.30 0.84 7.63
CA ALA A 10 -3.73 -0.55 7.71
C ALA A 10 -2.56 -1.52 7.48
N ILE A 11 -2.64 -2.68 8.11
CA ILE A 11 -1.71 -3.78 7.87
C ILE A 11 -2.51 -5.00 7.43
N ILE A 12 -2.07 -5.62 6.34
CA ILE A 12 -2.63 -6.87 5.82
C ILE A 12 -1.49 -7.88 5.74
N CYS A 13 -1.58 -8.98 6.47
CA CYS A 13 -0.49 -9.96 6.50
C CYS A 13 -0.96 -11.41 6.45
N GLY A 14 -0.03 -12.31 6.08
CA GLY A 14 -0.26 -13.75 5.88
C GLY A 14 0.61 -14.30 4.75
N GLN A 15 0.78 -15.62 4.64
CA GLN A 15 1.73 -16.23 3.70
C GLN A 15 1.49 -15.86 2.22
N THR A 16 2.49 -16.05 1.36
CA THR A 16 2.30 -15.86 -0.08
C THR A 16 1.21 -16.79 -0.63
N GLY A 17 0.42 -16.26 -1.57
CA GLY A 17 -0.72 -16.98 -2.16
C GLY A 17 -1.98 -17.04 -1.30
N CYS A 18 -2.00 -16.51 -0.06
CA CYS A 18 -3.19 -16.58 0.79
C CYS A 18 -4.33 -15.61 0.46
N GLY A 19 -4.21 -14.84 -0.64
CA GLY A 19 -5.28 -13.96 -1.11
C GLY A 19 -5.25 -12.51 -0.60
N LYS A 20 -4.19 -12.07 0.10
CA LYS A 20 -4.11 -10.69 0.66
C LYS A 20 -4.37 -9.59 -0.37
N THR A 21 -3.67 -9.66 -1.51
CA THR A 21 -3.79 -8.64 -2.57
C THR A 21 -5.20 -8.65 -3.14
N GLU A 22 -5.79 -9.81 -3.39
CA GLU A 22 -7.19 -9.92 -3.85
C GLU A 22 -8.17 -9.32 -2.85
N PHE A 23 -8.00 -9.62 -1.57
CA PHE A 23 -8.82 -9.05 -0.50
C PHE A 23 -8.74 -7.52 -0.45
N VAL A 24 -7.53 -6.95 -0.56
CA VAL A 24 -7.36 -5.49 -0.59
C VAL A 24 -8.04 -4.88 -1.81
N LEU A 25 -7.94 -5.52 -2.97
CA LEU A 25 -8.60 -5.05 -4.20
C LEU A 25 -10.12 -5.16 -4.11
N ASP A 26 -10.66 -6.23 -3.52
CA ASP A 26 -12.10 -6.39 -3.25
C ASP A 26 -12.61 -5.30 -2.30
N LEU A 27 -11.83 -4.96 -1.27
CA LEU A 27 -12.15 -3.85 -0.37
C LEU A 27 -12.20 -2.52 -1.12
N LEU A 28 -11.25 -2.26 -2.03
CA LEU A 28 -11.22 -1.02 -2.82
C LEU A 28 -12.40 -0.90 -3.79
N GLU A 29 -12.82 -2.00 -4.40
CA GLU A 29 -13.95 -2.03 -5.32
C GLU A 29 -15.30 -1.85 -4.62
N LYS A 30 -15.43 -2.37 -3.39
CA LYS A 30 -16.69 -2.41 -2.65
C LYS A 30 -16.69 -1.36 -1.55
N GLU A 31 -16.11 -1.72 -0.41
CA GLU A 31 -16.17 -0.93 0.81
C GLU A 31 -15.54 0.46 0.68
N TYR A 32 -14.44 0.56 -0.05
CA TYR A 32 -13.64 1.78 -0.21
C TYR A 32 -13.86 2.46 -1.56
N CYS A 33 -14.91 2.10 -2.28
CA CYS A 33 -15.25 2.73 -3.55
C CYS A 33 -15.41 4.24 -3.34
N HIS A 34 -14.70 5.04 -4.15
CA HIS A 34 -14.68 6.51 -4.11
C HIS A 34 -14.17 7.16 -2.80
N VAL A 35 -13.67 6.39 -1.82
CA VAL A 35 -13.09 6.96 -0.60
C VAL A 35 -11.79 7.69 -0.88
N PHE A 36 -10.94 7.11 -1.73
CA PHE A 36 -9.67 7.69 -2.11
C PHE A 36 -9.78 8.33 -3.49
N LYS A 37 -9.39 9.60 -3.59
CA LYS A 37 -9.27 10.31 -4.86
C LYS A 37 -8.09 9.78 -5.67
N HIS A 38 -7.00 9.40 -5.00
CA HIS A 38 -5.79 8.85 -5.61
C HIS A 38 -5.39 7.54 -4.95
N ILE A 39 -4.93 6.57 -5.75
CA ILE A 39 -4.36 5.31 -5.26
C ILE A 39 -2.97 5.15 -5.88
N VAL A 40 -1.96 4.98 -5.02
CA VAL A 40 -0.57 4.76 -5.40
C VAL A 40 -0.17 3.37 -4.93
N ILE A 41 0.13 2.47 -5.85
CA ILE A 41 0.55 1.09 -5.59
C ILE A 41 2.04 0.99 -5.86
N LEU A 42 2.80 0.64 -4.83
CA LEU A 42 4.24 0.42 -4.86
C LEU A 42 4.47 -1.08 -4.69
N CYS A 43 4.80 -1.76 -5.79
CA CYS A 43 4.93 -3.22 -5.80
C CYS A 43 6.07 -3.66 -6.74
N PRO A 44 7.18 -4.23 -6.19
CA PRO A 44 8.30 -4.67 -7.00
C PRO A 44 7.95 -5.77 -8.01
N THR A 45 7.02 -6.64 -7.61
CA THR A 45 6.60 -7.80 -8.39
C THR A 45 5.34 -7.56 -9.20
N ILE A 46 4.93 -6.29 -9.40
CA ILE A 46 3.71 -5.92 -10.10
C ILE A 46 3.57 -6.58 -11.48
N GLN A 47 4.68 -6.73 -12.20
CA GLN A 47 4.69 -7.35 -13.52
C GLN A 47 4.32 -8.83 -13.51
N TRP A 48 4.36 -9.49 -12.35
CA TRP A 48 4.03 -10.91 -12.18
C TRP A 48 2.78 -11.13 -11.31
N ASN A 49 2.32 -10.09 -10.61
CA ASN A 49 1.20 -10.19 -9.70
C ASN A 49 -0.14 -10.24 -10.48
N LYS A 50 -0.70 -11.45 -10.56
CA LYS A 50 -1.95 -11.74 -11.29
C LYS A 50 -3.16 -11.02 -10.67
N ALA A 51 -3.16 -10.78 -9.36
CA ALA A 51 -4.29 -10.14 -8.70
C ALA A 51 -4.55 -8.75 -9.29
N TYR A 52 -3.51 -7.92 -9.44
CA TYR A 52 -3.65 -6.62 -10.07
C TYR A 52 -4.03 -6.71 -11.55
N LYS A 53 -3.40 -7.63 -12.31
CA LYS A 53 -3.65 -7.79 -13.75
C LYS A 53 -5.07 -8.25 -14.08
N ASN A 54 -5.70 -8.99 -13.17
CA ASN A 54 -7.04 -9.53 -13.37
C ASN A 54 -8.14 -8.52 -13.03
N ARG A 55 -7.82 -7.36 -12.43
CA ARG A 55 -8.83 -6.34 -12.09
C ARG A 55 -9.14 -5.44 -13.27
N GLU A 56 -10.41 -5.43 -13.66
CA GLU A 56 -10.88 -4.67 -14.82
C GLU A 56 -10.67 -3.16 -14.68
N TRP A 57 -10.89 -2.60 -13.48
CA TRP A 57 -10.76 -1.17 -13.20
C TRP A 57 -9.30 -0.68 -13.19
N ILE A 58 -8.35 -1.60 -13.02
CA ILE A 58 -6.93 -1.35 -13.19
C ILE A 58 -6.58 -1.37 -14.68
N GLY A 59 -6.98 -2.43 -15.38
CA GLY A 59 -6.60 -2.65 -16.78
C GLY A 59 -5.11 -3.00 -16.91
N ASP A 60 -4.39 -2.34 -17.83
CA ASP A 60 -2.95 -2.57 -17.97
C ASP A 60 -2.18 -1.94 -16.81
N VAL A 61 -1.49 -2.76 -16.01
CA VAL A 61 -0.67 -2.27 -14.88
C VAL A 61 0.45 -1.31 -15.30
N ARG A 62 0.90 -1.35 -16.56
CA ARG A 62 1.90 -0.41 -17.11
C ARG A 62 1.28 0.93 -17.51
N LYS A 63 -0.03 0.93 -17.80
CA LYS A 63 -0.79 2.10 -18.18
C LYS A 63 -2.22 1.95 -17.64
N PRO A 64 -2.42 2.17 -16.33
CA PRO A 64 -3.72 1.96 -15.70
C PRO A 64 -4.83 2.75 -16.41
N LYS A 65 -6.02 2.17 -16.51
CA LYS A 65 -7.17 2.80 -17.18
C LYS A 65 -7.55 4.13 -16.56
N THR A 66 -7.42 4.24 -15.24
CA THR A 66 -7.81 5.42 -14.47
C THR A 66 -6.60 6.33 -14.20
N LYS A 67 -6.75 7.62 -14.49
CA LYS A 67 -5.68 8.63 -14.27
C LYS A 67 -5.31 8.82 -12.78
N ASN A 68 -6.20 8.39 -11.90
CA ASN A 68 -6.05 8.50 -10.44
C ASN A 68 -5.37 7.29 -9.81
N LEU A 69 -5.09 6.25 -10.59
CA LEU A 69 -4.35 5.07 -10.17
C LEU A 69 -2.92 5.14 -10.71
N ILE A 70 -1.95 5.09 -9.81
CA ILE A 70 -0.53 5.09 -10.13
C ILE A 70 0.05 3.77 -9.62
N ILE A 71 0.70 3.02 -10.50
CA ILE A 71 1.34 1.75 -10.14
C ILE A 71 2.82 1.84 -10.52
N VAL A 72 3.70 1.59 -9.57
CA VAL A 72 5.15 1.76 -9.74
C VAL A 72 5.89 0.58 -9.13
N ASN A 73 6.86 0.05 -9.87
CA ASN A 73 7.90 -0.80 -9.30
C ASN A 73 8.92 0.10 -8.58
N PRO A 74 9.07 0.03 -7.25
CA PRO A 74 10.00 0.87 -6.51
C PRO A 74 11.46 0.43 -6.66
N ILE A 75 11.77 -0.61 -7.44
CA ILE A 75 13.13 -1.03 -7.78
C ILE A 75 13.40 -0.67 -9.24
N VAL A 76 14.34 0.24 -9.46
CA VAL A 76 14.72 0.73 -10.78
C VAL A 76 16.21 0.51 -10.97
N LYS A 77 16.59 -0.25 -12.02
CA LYS A 77 18.01 -0.59 -12.29
C LYS A 77 18.74 -1.13 -11.05
N GLU A 78 18.08 -2.05 -10.33
CA GLU A 78 18.61 -2.66 -9.09
C GLU A 78 18.75 -1.72 -7.88
N GLU A 79 18.36 -0.45 -8.01
CA GLU A 79 18.31 0.50 -6.90
C GLU A 79 16.90 0.54 -6.29
N GLU A 80 16.83 0.41 -4.96
CA GLU A 80 15.59 0.62 -4.21
C GLU A 80 15.29 2.14 -4.09
N LYS A 81 14.10 2.55 -4.52
CA LYS A 81 13.64 3.95 -4.60
C LYS A 81 12.32 4.17 -3.84
N LEU A 82 11.89 3.22 -3.02
CA LEU A 82 10.64 3.27 -2.26
C LEU A 82 10.52 4.58 -1.46
N GLN A 83 11.57 4.97 -0.73
CA GLN A 83 11.53 6.19 0.09
C GLN A 83 11.41 7.46 -0.75
N GLU A 84 12.14 7.52 -1.86
CA GLU A 84 12.12 8.66 -2.77
C GLU A 84 10.73 8.82 -3.41
N LEU A 85 10.15 7.71 -3.89
CA LEU A 85 8.82 7.67 -4.47
C LEU A 85 7.75 8.07 -3.45
N LEU A 86 7.82 7.53 -2.23
CA LEU A 86 6.91 7.93 -1.15
C LEU A 86 7.01 9.43 -0.85
N ARG A 87 8.23 10.01 -0.77
CA ARG A 87 8.42 11.46 -0.58
C ARG A 87 7.79 12.27 -1.70
N MET A 88 8.05 11.86 -2.94
CA MET A 88 7.56 12.54 -4.13
C MET A 88 6.04 12.55 -4.18
N PHE A 89 5.42 11.39 -4.01
CA PHE A 89 3.96 11.27 -4.06
C PHE A 89 3.28 11.91 -2.85
N PHE A 90 3.87 11.82 -1.65
CA PHE A 90 3.36 12.48 -0.45
C PHE A 90 3.20 13.98 -0.71
N LYS A 91 4.25 14.63 -1.21
CA LYS A 91 4.23 16.05 -1.56
C LYS A 91 3.24 16.36 -2.69
N LYS A 92 3.23 15.53 -3.74
CA LYS A 92 2.37 15.74 -4.91
C LYS A 92 0.88 15.72 -4.57
N TYR A 93 0.48 14.85 -3.66
CA TYR A 93 -0.93 14.63 -3.31
C TYR A 93 -1.31 15.14 -1.92
N ALA A 94 -0.51 16.03 -1.33
CA ALA A 94 -0.83 16.64 -0.04
C ALA A 94 -2.17 17.39 -0.12
N GLY A 95 -3.06 17.15 0.85
CA GLY A 95 -4.40 17.75 0.91
C GLY A 95 -5.45 17.06 0.04
N TYR A 96 -5.12 15.95 -0.62
CA TYR A 96 -6.07 15.12 -1.35
C TYR A 96 -6.17 13.72 -0.75
N PRO A 97 -7.38 13.15 -0.59
CA PRO A 97 -7.58 11.78 -0.13
C PRO A 97 -6.79 10.78 -0.96
N THR A 98 -5.68 10.28 -0.43
CA THR A 98 -4.72 9.45 -1.16
C THR A 98 -4.40 8.19 -0.37
N LEU A 99 -4.44 7.05 -1.04
CA LEU A 99 -4.01 5.77 -0.48
C LEU A 99 -2.67 5.34 -1.08
N TYR A 100 -1.72 4.99 -0.23
CA TYR A 100 -0.49 4.29 -0.57
C TYR A 100 -0.65 2.81 -0.24
N ILE A 101 -0.53 1.93 -1.23
CA ILE A 101 -0.41 0.48 -1.03
C ILE A 101 1.04 0.11 -1.23
N ILE A 102 1.68 -0.39 -0.17
CA ILE A 102 3.02 -0.96 -0.20
C ILE A 102 2.86 -2.47 -0.18
N ASP A 103 3.07 -3.10 -1.33
CA ASP A 103 2.85 -4.55 -1.52
C ASP A 103 4.15 -5.23 -1.95
N ASP A 104 4.42 -6.39 -1.35
CA ASP A 104 5.59 -7.23 -1.62
C ASP A 104 6.94 -6.47 -1.54
N CYS A 105 7.00 -5.48 -0.65
CA CYS A 105 8.23 -4.74 -0.35
C CYS A 105 9.00 -5.34 0.84
N SER A 106 8.61 -6.49 1.39
CA SER A 106 9.20 -7.03 2.64
C SER A 106 10.72 -7.28 2.55
N ALA A 107 11.23 -7.58 1.36
CA ALA A 107 12.65 -7.79 1.09
C ALA A 107 13.46 -6.48 0.98
N THR A 108 12.81 -5.32 0.89
CA THR A 108 13.51 -4.04 0.72
C THR A 108 14.21 -3.61 2.00
N LYS A 109 15.49 -3.24 1.88
CA LYS A 109 16.24 -2.66 3.01
C LYS A 109 15.72 -1.26 3.36
N GLU A 110 14.98 -0.63 2.46
CA GLU A 110 14.40 0.70 2.68
C GLU A 110 13.32 0.77 3.77
N LEU A 111 12.63 -0.33 4.09
CA LEU A 111 11.62 -0.35 5.15
C LEU A 111 12.22 -0.34 6.57
N THR A 112 13.53 -0.55 6.71
CA THR A 112 14.23 -0.61 8.00
C THR A 112 15.08 0.63 8.31
N LYS A 113 15.19 1.59 7.37
CA LYS A 113 16.01 2.81 7.55
C LYS A 113 15.47 3.70 8.68
N LYS A 114 16.34 4.27 9.53
CA LYS A 114 16.01 5.05 10.74
C LYS A 114 15.04 6.23 10.53
N LYS A 115 15.03 6.88 9.37
CA LYS A 115 14.15 8.01 9.03
C LYS A 115 13.45 7.71 7.70
N ASP A 116 12.37 6.94 7.77
CA ASP A 116 11.61 6.57 6.57
C ASP A 116 10.30 7.35 6.47
N MET A 117 9.87 7.55 5.23
CA MET A 117 8.57 8.12 4.92
C MET A 117 7.42 7.27 5.40
N LEU A 118 7.63 5.99 5.66
CA LEU A 118 6.57 5.13 6.16
C LEU A 118 6.16 5.54 7.58
N SER A 119 7.12 5.82 8.47
CA SER A 119 6.81 6.41 9.78
C SER A 119 6.17 7.81 9.62
N GLU A 120 6.65 8.63 8.69
CA GLU A 120 6.08 9.96 8.43
C GLU A 120 4.61 9.85 7.99
N LEU A 121 4.30 9.02 6.99
CA LEU A 121 2.94 8.70 6.58
C LEU A 121 2.07 8.18 7.74
N ALA A 122 2.65 7.35 8.61
CA ALA A 122 1.91 6.79 9.73
C ALA A 122 1.47 7.85 10.77
N PHE A 123 2.34 8.83 11.05
CA PHE A 123 2.05 9.88 12.04
C PHE A 123 1.37 11.11 11.44
N SER A 124 1.90 11.65 10.34
CA SER A 124 1.48 12.92 9.76
C SER A 124 0.53 12.78 8.57
N GLY A 125 0.44 11.60 7.95
CA GLY A 125 -0.43 11.36 6.80
C GLY A 125 -1.87 11.74 7.06
N ARG A 126 -2.36 11.55 8.30
CA ARG A 126 -3.71 11.96 8.71
C ARG A 126 -3.99 13.44 8.51
N HIS A 127 -3.02 14.30 8.79
CA HIS A 127 -3.15 15.75 8.63
C HIS A 127 -3.04 16.18 7.16
N ALA A 128 -2.56 15.30 6.29
CA ALA A 128 -2.33 15.56 4.88
C ALA A 128 -3.35 14.87 3.94
N GLU A 129 -4.42 14.27 4.49
CA GLU A 129 -5.40 13.45 3.76
C GLU A 129 -4.82 12.16 3.15
N GLN A 130 -3.84 11.54 3.84
CA GLN A 130 -3.09 10.39 3.31
C GLN A 130 -3.18 9.15 4.19
N SER A 131 -3.46 8.02 3.54
CA SER A 131 -3.58 6.69 4.13
C SER A 131 -2.48 5.78 3.62
N VAL A 132 -1.98 4.87 4.46
CA VAL A 132 -0.98 3.88 4.04
C VAL A 132 -1.39 2.48 4.46
N TRP A 133 -1.49 1.59 3.48
CA TRP A 133 -1.78 0.18 3.67
C TRP A 133 -0.56 -0.63 3.29
N VAL A 134 -0.13 -1.51 4.19
CA VAL A 134 1.03 -2.36 3.95
C VAL A 134 0.61 -3.82 3.89
N ILE A 135 0.96 -4.47 2.79
CA ILE A 135 0.70 -5.88 2.52
C ILE A 135 2.03 -6.63 2.64
N SER A 136 2.11 -7.63 3.53
CA SER A 136 3.35 -8.39 3.77
C SER A 136 3.08 -9.85 4.13
N GLU A 137 4.09 -10.70 4.03
CA GLU A 137 4.02 -12.07 4.54
C GLU A 137 4.06 -12.16 6.07
N ILE A 138 4.88 -11.30 6.70
CA ILE A 138 5.21 -11.39 8.13
C ILE A 138 4.95 -10.04 8.80
N GLN A 139 4.18 -10.05 9.90
CA GLN A 139 3.86 -8.85 10.68
C GLN A 139 5.04 -8.28 11.46
N LEU A 140 6.02 -9.13 11.81
CA LEU A 140 7.19 -8.75 12.61
C LEU A 140 8.16 -7.82 11.87
N CYS A 141 8.11 -7.76 10.54
CA CYS A 141 8.94 -6.86 9.73
C CYS A 141 8.50 -5.39 9.81
N PHE A 142 7.34 -5.08 10.39
CA PHE A 142 6.85 -3.71 10.44
C PHE A 142 7.46 -2.92 11.58
N LYS A 143 7.72 -1.63 11.33
CA LYS A 143 8.13 -0.68 12.36
C LYS A 143 7.08 -0.53 13.44
N LYS A 144 7.55 -0.29 14.66
CA LYS A 144 6.70 -0.04 15.83
C LYS A 144 5.70 1.09 15.56
N ASP A 145 6.18 2.19 15.00
CA ASP A 145 5.38 3.36 14.62
C ASP A 145 4.15 2.99 13.78
N LEU A 146 4.34 2.23 12.69
CA LEU A 146 3.24 1.81 11.84
C LEU A 146 2.25 0.93 12.61
N ARG A 147 2.73 -0.01 13.42
CA ARG A 147 1.86 -0.89 14.23
C ARG A 147 1.01 -0.10 15.22
N GLU A 148 1.56 0.94 15.85
CA GLU A 148 0.84 1.79 16.79
C GLU A 148 -0.17 2.72 16.11
N GLN A 149 0.11 3.17 14.88
CA GLN A 149 -0.79 4.04 14.13
C GLN A 149 -1.83 3.27 13.29
N THR A 150 -1.66 1.95 13.14
CA THR A 150 -2.58 1.07 12.41
C THR A 150 -3.97 1.10 13.01
N LYS A 151 -4.98 1.40 12.19
CA LYS A 151 -6.39 1.43 12.60
C LYS A 151 -7.10 0.10 12.43
N TRP A 152 -6.66 -0.71 11.48
CA TRP A 152 -7.13 -2.07 11.35
C TRP A 152 -6.03 -2.98 10.80
N LEU A 153 -6.05 -4.22 11.29
CA LEU A 153 -5.13 -5.28 10.93
C LEU A 153 -5.96 -6.46 10.41
N CYS A 154 -5.62 -6.95 9.22
CA CYS A 154 -6.17 -8.19 8.70
C CYS A 154 -5.06 -9.25 8.65
N MET A 155 -5.27 -10.37 9.33
CA MET A 155 -4.35 -11.49 9.34
C MET A 155 -4.99 -12.70 8.66
N PHE A 156 -4.38 -13.13 7.56
CA PHE A 156 -4.75 -14.34 6.85
C PHE A 156 -4.09 -15.53 7.50
N TYR A 157 -4.92 -16.41 8.07
CA TYR A 157 -4.46 -17.68 8.60
C TYR A 157 -4.42 -18.72 7.48
N THR A 158 -3.25 -19.28 7.23
CA THR A 158 -3.09 -20.49 6.43
C THR A 158 -2.76 -21.64 7.39
N LYS A 159 -3.63 -22.64 7.51
CA LYS A 159 -3.18 -23.95 8.05
C LYS A 159 -2.10 -24.44 7.08
N ARG A 160 -0.89 -24.67 7.59
CA ARG A 160 0.06 -25.53 6.90
C ARG A 160 -0.43 -26.97 6.98
#